data_AF-S9P266-F1
#
_entry.id   AF-S9P266-F1
#
_cell.length_a   1.000
_cell.length_b   1.000
_cell.length_c   1.000
_cell.angle_alpha   90.00
_cell.angle_beta   90.00
_cell.angle_gamma   90.00
#
_symmetry.space_group_name_H-M   'P 1'
#
loop_
_entity.id
_entity.type
_entity.pdbx_description
1 polymer ?
#
loop_
_entity_poly.entity_id
_entity_poly.type
_entity_poly.pdbx_seq_one_letter_code
_entity_poly.pdbx_strand_id
1 'polypeptide(L)'
;MRDADKRLRDNGYVFVGFKGAPKHKAMDAVNNGLHARMGKDWSGLYVADNPQVAAGYTADDETGSAKGGQLVRVYVPRQDAKNLVNMETPLSKESTAKKEFKDTFGFRIGEDRSYAIRGYEREDRESTETILSGKVAARAVAIPSTIKVDQRFGGDITDYPGAEERRSTPASGTDSAWRR
;
A
#
# COMPACT_ATOMS: atom_id res chain seq x y z
N MET A 1 -18.37 3.17 7.42
CA MET A 1 -17.09 2.47 7.18
C MET A 1 -16.99 1.08 7.81
N ARG A 2 -17.58 0.80 8.99
CA ARG A 2 -17.63 -0.57 9.54
C ARG A 2 -18.22 -1.59 8.57
N ASP A 3 -19.28 -1.19 7.85
CA ASP A 3 -19.94 -2.08 6.90
C ASP A 3 -19.11 -2.35 5.64
N ALA A 4 -18.30 -1.39 5.19
CA ALA A 4 -17.48 -1.55 3.99
C ALA A 4 -16.30 -2.51 4.21
N ASP A 5 -15.55 -2.35 5.31
CA ASP A 5 -14.46 -3.27 5.70
C ASP A 5 -14.97 -4.69 5.90
N LYS A 6 -16.10 -4.86 6.62
CA LYS A 6 -16.71 -6.18 6.81
C LYS A 6 -17.14 -6.80 5.48
N ARG A 7 -17.86 -6.05 4.63
CA ARG A 7 -18.29 -6.53 3.31
C ARG A 7 -17.12 -6.96 2.45
N LEU A 8 -16.03 -6.20 2.42
CA LEU A 8 -14.83 -6.58 1.65
C LEU A 8 -14.23 -7.89 2.17
N ARG A 9 -14.06 -8.03 3.48
CA ARG A 9 -13.51 -9.25 4.09
C ARG A 9 -14.40 -10.48 3.83
N ASP A 10 -15.71 -10.33 3.94
CA ASP A 10 -16.69 -11.38 3.65
C ASP A 10 -16.67 -11.79 2.17
N ASN A 11 -16.34 -10.85 1.27
CA ASN A 11 -16.18 -11.11 -0.17
C ASN A 11 -14.75 -11.51 -0.56
N GLY A 12 -13.92 -11.93 0.40
CA GLY A 12 -12.60 -12.48 0.12
C GLY A 12 -11.52 -11.44 -0.21
N TYR A 13 -11.72 -10.18 0.17
CA TYR A 13 -10.68 -9.16 0.09
C TYR A 13 -9.90 -9.05 1.41
N VAL A 14 -8.63 -8.66 1.29
CA VAL A 14 -7.70 -8.55 2.42
C VAL A 14 -7.05 -7.17 2.39
N PHE A 15 -7.02 -6.51 3.55
CA PHE A 15 -6.35 -5.23 3.73
C PHE A 15 -4.83 -5.42 3.58
N VAL A 16 -4.19 -4.58 2.76
CA VAL A 16 -2.74 -4.66 2.47
C VAL A 16 -1.97 -3.39 2.79
N GLY A 17 -2.66 -2.28 3.07
CA GLY A 17 -2.03 -1.04 3.50
C GLY A 17 -2.88 0.20 3.22
N PHE A 18 -2.34 1.34 3.60
CA PHE A 18 -2.86 2.67 3.33
C PHE A 18 -2.16 3.28 2.10
N LYS A 19 -2.92 4.05 1.33
CA LYS A 19 -2.38 4.94 0.31
C LYS A 19 -2.72 6.38 0.70
N GLY A 20 -1.71 7.21 0.82
CA GLY A 20 -1.89 8.66 0.84
C GLY A 20 -2.00 9.21 -0.57
N ALA A 21 -2.89 10.18 -0.74
CA ALA A 21 -3.02 10.95 -1.96
C ALA A 21 -3.68 12.31 -1.69
N PRO A 22 -3.47 13.30 -2.57
CA PRO A 22 -4.29 14.52 -2.61
C PRO A 22 -5.78 14.19 -2.75
N LYS A 23 -6.65 15.08 -2.25
CA LYS A 23 -8.11 14.88 -2.23
C LYS A 23 -8.69 14.30 -3.53
N HIS A 24 -8.33 14.89 -4.65
CA HIS A 24 -8.87 14.51 -5.96
C HIS A 24 -8.38 13.12 -6.39
N LYS A 25 -7.11 12.79 -6.17
CA LYS A 25 -6.52 11.45 -6.45
C LYS A 25 -7.06 10.38 -5.48
N ALA A 26 -7.35 10.74 -4.23
CA ALA A 26 -7.98 9.84 -3.27
C ALA A 26 -9.42 9.50 -3.66
N MET A 27 -10.20 10.49 -4.10
CA MET A 27 -11.56 10.27 -4.60
C MET A 27 -11.57 9.48 -5.91
N ASP A 28 -10.62 9.75 -6.80
CA ASP A 28 -10.42 8.99 -8.04
C ASP A 28 -10.13 7.51 -7.74
N ALA A 29 -9.22 7.23 -6.81
CA ALA A 29 -8.91 5.87 -6.37
C ALA A 29 -10.13 5.08 -5.85
N VAL A 30 -11.06 5.77 -5.18
CA VAL A 30 -12.27 5.16 -4.62
C VAL A 30 -13.36 4.96 -5.69
N ASN A 31 -13.54 5.94 -6.58
CA ASN A 31 -14.66 5.95 -7.54
C ASN A 31 -14.33 5.23 -8.85
N ASN A 32 -13.08 5.32 -9.31
CA ASN A 32 -12.64 4.84 -10.62
C ASN A 32 -11.66 3.65 -10.52
N GLY A 33 -11.25 3.29 -9.29
CA GLY A 33 -10.35 2.19 -9.03
C GLY A 33 -8.89 2.62 -8.93
N LEU A 34 -8.02 1.66 -8.63
CA LEU A 34 -6.61 1.90 -8.38
C LEU A 34 -5.77 1.63 -9.63
N HIS A 35 -4.91 2.59 -9.97
CA HIS A 35 -3.99 2.49 -11.09
C HIS A 35 -2.54 2.50 -10.60
N ALA A 36 -1.75 1.54 -11.07
CA ALA A 36 -0.32 1.52 -10.82
C ALA A 36 0.37 2.62 -11.62
N ARG A 37 1.41 3.23 -11.03
CA ARG A 37 2.30 4.12 -11.78
C ARG A 37 3.25 3.31 -12.64
N MET A 38 3.46 3.76 -13.86
CA MET A 38 4.53 3.26 -14.74
C MET A 38 5.72 4.21 -14.61
N GLY A 39 6.93 3.69 -14.48
CA GLY A 39 8.11 4.54 -14.22
C GLY A 39 9.43 3.77 -14.25
N LYS A 40 10.54 4.52 -14.12
CA LYS A 40 11.92 4.01 -14.19
C LYS A 40 12.40 3.26 -12.94
N ASP A 41 11.84 3.59 -11.76
CA ASP A 41 12.31 3.06 -10.48
C ASP A 41 11.63 1.72 -10.20
N TRP A 42 10.53 1.73 -9.44
CA TRP A 42 9.60 0.61 -9.33
C TRP A 42 8.24 1.01 -9.87
N SER A 43 7.77 0.26 -10.86
CA SER A 43 6.41 0.37 -11.36
C SER A 43 5.47 -0.39 -10.43
N GLY A 44 4.29 0.19 -10.18
CA GLY A 44 3.32 -0.40 -9.25
C GLY A 44 2.48 0.63 -8.51
N LEU A 45 1.57 0.13 -7.69
CA LEU A 45 0.85 0.91 -6.70
C LEU A 45 1.53 0.75 -5.35
N TYR A 46 1.96 1.86 -4.76
CA TYR A 46 2.57 1.90 -3.44
C TYR A 46 1.51 2.09 -2.36
N VAL A 47 1.59 1.25 -1.32
CA VAL A 47 0.80 1.33 -0.10
C VAL A 47 1.70 1.05 1.10
N ALA A 48 1.42 1.62 2.27
CA ALA A 48 2.19 1.37 3.49
C ALA A 48 1.34 0.71 4.56
N ASP A 49 1.91 -0.19 5.35
CA ASP A 49 1.24 -0.76 6.52
C ASP A 49 1.06 0.29 7.63
N ASN A 50 2.10 1.09 7.84
CA ASN A 50 2.07 2.23 8.73
C ASN A 50 1.36 3.42 8.05
N PRO A 51 0.21 3.87 8.59
CA PRO A 51 -0.51 5.00 8.00
C PRO A 51 0.30 6.30 8.04
N GLN A 52 1.26 6.46 8.97
CA GLN A 52 2.10 7.67 9.05
C GLN A 52 3.01 7.77 7.81
N VAL A 53 3.55 6.64 7.36
CA VAL A 53 4.34 6.56 6.12
C VAL A 53 3.46 6.95 4.94
N ALA A 54 2.25 6.38 4.84
CA ALA A 54 1.30 6.73 3.80
C ALA A 54 0.90 8.22 3.84
N ALA A 55 0.81 8.81 5.03
CA ALA A 55 0.35 10.18 5.21
C ALA A 55 1.35 11.22 4.66
N GLY A 56 2.64 10.90 4.62
CA GLY A 56 3.67 11.69 3.92
C GLY A 56 3.42 11.86 2.41
N TYR A 57 2.61 11.01 1.79
CA TYR A 57 2.25 11.09 0.36
C TYR A 57 0.91 11.81 0.09
N THR A 58 0.37 12.51 1.10
CA THR A 58 -0.94 13.19 0.97
C THR A 58 -0.84 14.60 0.38
N ALA A 59 0.37 15.15 0.28
CA ALA A 59 0.63 16.43 -0.37
C ALA A 59 0.46 16.34 -1.90
N ASP A 60 0.04 17.45 -2.49
CA ASP A 60 -0.08 17.58 -3.94
C ASP A 60 1.20 18.16 -4.54
N ASP A 61 1.97 17.31 -5.21
CA ASP A 61 3.25 17.67 -5.84
C ASP A 61 3.11 18.77 -6.91
N GLU A 62 1.94 18.88 -7.56
CA GLU A 62 1.70 19.84 -8.65
C GLU A 62 1.44 21.25 -8.11
N THR A 63 0.78 21.34 -6.96
CA THR A 63 0.39 22.62 -6.34
C THR A 63 1.22 22.97 -5.11
N GLY A 64 2.05 22.05 -4.64
CA GLY A 64 2.75 22.12 -3.34
C GLY A 64 1.80 22.15 -2.14
N SER A 65 0.51 21.89 -2.34
CA SER A 65 -0.51 22.02 -1.30
C SER A 65 -0.63 20.74 -0.49
N ALA A 66 -0.39 20.83 0.81
CA ALA A 66 -0.74 19.77 1.76
C ALA A 66 -2.26 19.76 2.11
N LYS A 67 -3.04 20.75 1.65
CA LYS A 67 -4.46 20.86 1.97
C LYS A 67 -5.31 19.85 1.20
N GLY A 68 -6.22 19.20 1.91
CA GLY A 68 -7.19 18.24 1.37
C GLY A 68 -6.68 16.81 1.22
N GLY A 69 -5.42 16.52 1.55
CA GLY A 69 -4.86 15.17 1.52
C GLY A 69 -5.67 14.15 2.33
N GLN A 70 -5.79 12.93 1.80
CA GLN A 70 -6.59 11.85 2.41
C GLN A 70 -5.84 10.51 2.34
N LEU A 71 -6.09 9.69 3.35
CA LEU A 71 -5.71 8.28 3.33
C LEU A 71 -6.87 7.44 2.79
N VAL A 72 -6.54 6.44 1.98
CA VAL A 72 -7.45 5.36 1.61
C VAL A 72 -6.89 4.03 2.08
N ARG A 73 -7.76 3.12 2.49
CA ARG A 73 -7.44 1.75 2.85
C ARG A 73 -7.53 0.89 1.60
N VAL A 74 -6.45 0.18 1.27
CA VAL A 74 -6.35 -0.63 0.07
C VAL A 74 -6.52 -2.10 0.41
N TYR A 75 -7.37 -2.77 -0.35
CA TYR A 75 -7.67 -4.18 -0.24
C TYR A 75 -7.41 -4.88 -1.57
N VAL A 76 -6.90 -6.10 -1.52
CA VAL A 76 -6.72 -6.95 -2.71
C VAL A 76 -7.47 -8.28 -2.53
N PRO A 77 -7.78 -9.00 -3.62
CA PRO A 77 -8.29 -10.36 -3.52
C PRO A 77 -7.35 -11.23 -2.67
N ARG A 78 -7.90 -12.12 -1.83
CA ARG A 78 -7.13 -12.97 -0.91
C ARG A 78 -6.02 -13.77 -1.61
N GLN A 79 -6.25 -14.20 -2.85
CA GLN A 79 -5.24 -14.91 -3.64
C GLN A 79 -4.01 -14.05 -3.94
N ASP A 80 -4.19 -12.75 -4.19
CA ASP A 80 -3.10 -11.81 -4.44
C ASP A 80 -2.34 -11.50 -3.14
N ALA A 81 -3.07 -11.37 -2.02
CA ALA A 81 -2.46 -11.19 -0.69
C ALA A 81 -1.64 -12.42 -0.24
N LYS A 82 -2.06 -13.64 -0.59
CA LYS A 82 -1.30 -14.88 -0.30
C LYS A 82 0.02 -14.96 -1.05
N ASN A 83 0.12 -14.28 -2.20
CA ASN A 83 1.33 -14.23 -3.01
C ASN A 83 2.20 -13.01 -2.68
N LEU A 84 1.89 -12.29 -1.59
CA LEU A 84 2.72 -11.20 -1.12
C LEU A 84 4.03 -11.75 -0.58
N VAL A 85 5.13 -11.32 -1.19
CA VAL A 85 6.49 -11.70 -0.77
C VAL A 85 7.08 -10.59 0.07
N ASN A 86 7.61 -10.92 1.25
CA ASN A 86 8.43 -10.00 2.01
C ASN A 86 9.87 -10.05 1.46
N MET A 87 10.41 -8.91 1.09
CA MET A 87 11.78 -8.73 0.64
C MET A 87 12.70 -8.43 1.83
N GLU A 88 13.89 -9.02 1.81
CA GLU A 88 14.92 -8.82 2.83
C GLU A 88 15.77 -7.58 2.56
N THR A 89 16.04 -7.31 1.28
CA THR A 89 16.77 -6.12 0.85
C THR A 89 15.86 -4.89 0.90
N PRO A 90 16.27 -3.79 1.57
CA PRO A 90 15.56 -2.52 1.50
C PRO A 90 15.34 -2.03 0.06
N LEU A 91 14.17 -1.48 -0.20
CA LEU A 91 13.75 -1.01 -1.54
C LEU A 91 14.63 0.15 -2.05
N SER A 92 15.23 0.94 -1.15
CA SER A 92 16.22 1.97 -1.48
C SER A 92 17.51 1.42 -2.10
N LYS A 93 17.87 0.14 -1.87
CA LYS A 93 19.00 -0.52 -2.53
C LYS A 93 18.59 -1.06 -3.89
N GLU A 94 18.16 -0.18 -4.79
CA GLU A 94 17.44 -0.55 -6.01
C GLU A 94 18.05 -1.70 -6.81
N SER A 95 19.35 -1.66 -7.10
CA SER A 95 20.00 -2.70 -7.92
C SER A 95 19.93 -4.08 -7.24
N THR A 96 20.22 -4.11 -5.93
CA THR A 96 20.21 -5.35 -5.14
C THR A 96 18.79 -5.85 -4.92
N ALA A 97 17.85 -4.96 -4.62
CA ALA A 97 16.45 -5.29 -4.44
C ALA A 97 15.80 -5.77 -5.76
N LYS A 98 16.10 -5.15 -6.90
CA LYS A 98 15.64 -5.62 -8.22
C LYS A 98 16.24 -6.97 -8.59
N LYS A 99 17.48 -7.25 -8.15
CA LYS A 99 18.09 -8.58 -8.29
C LYS A 99 17.35 -9.62 -7.44
N GLU A 100 17.14 -9.35 -6.15
CA GLU A 100 16.37 -10.23 -5.25
C GLU A 100 14.97 -10.51 -5.79
N PHE A 101 14.29 -9.47 -6.29
CA PHE A 101 12.99 -9.60 -6.96
C PHE A 101 13.07 -10.59 -8.13
N LYS A 102 14.03 -10.40 -9.04
CA LYS A 102 14.19 -11.27 -10.21
C LYS A 102 14.51 -12.71 -9.81
N ASP A 103 15.37 -12.89 -8.81
CA ASP A 103 15.76 -14.21 -8.32
C ASP A 103 14.56 -14.92 -7.66
N THR A 104 13.67 -14.17 -7.00
CA THR A 104 12.47 -14.71 -6.34
C THR A 104 11.35 -15.04 -7.32
N PHE A 105 11.08 -14.16 -8.28
CA PHE A 105 9.93 -14.27 -9.18
C PHE A 105 10.26 -14.85 -10.56
N GLY A 106 11.52 -14.87 -10.96
CA GLY A 106 11.97 -15.34 -12.28
C GLY A 106 11.74 -14.34 -13.43
N PHE A 107 11.28 -13.12 -13.13
CA PHE A 107 11.02 -12.07 -14.13
C PHE A 107 11.40 -10.68 -13.59
N ARG A 108 11.50 -9.67 -14.48
CA ARG A 108 11.84 -8.30 -14.07
C ARG A 108 10.63 -7.53 -13.59
N ILE A 109 10.87 -6.57 -12.69
CA ILE A 109 9.84 -5.64 -12.28
C ILE A 109 9.28 -4.85 -13.47
N GLY A 110 7.97 -4.59 -13.45
CA GLY A 110 7.26 -3.88 -14.51
C GLY A 110 6.87 -4.71 -15.73
N GLU A 111 7.34 -5.96 -15.82
CA GLU A 111 6.75 -6.92 -16.76
C GLU A 111 5.26 -7.15 -16.43
N ASP A 112 4.47 -7.52 -17.44
CA ASP A 112 3.01 -7.69 -17.35
C ASP A 112 2.62 -8.97 -16.56
N ARG A 113 2.93 -8.97 -15.27
CA ARG A 113 2.76 -10.08 -14.32
C ARG A 113 2.04 -9.61 -13.05
N SER A 114 1.36 -10.54 -12.38
CA SER A 114 0.79 -10.29 -11.05
C SER A 114 1.88 -10.54 -10.00
N TYR A 115 2.19 -9.54 -9.20
CA TYR A 115 3.06 -9.68 -8.02
C TYR A 115 2.67 -8.65 -6.96
N ALA A 116 2.96 -8.98 -5.71
CA ALA A 116 2.92 -8.06 -4.59
C ALA A 116 4.18 -8.30 -3.76
N ILE A 117 4.89 -7.23 -3.43
CA ILE A 117 6.08 -7.29 -2.58
C ILE A 117 5.92 -6.33 -1.43
N ARG A 118 6.47 -6.68 -0.27
CA ARG A 118 6.63 -5.77 0.86
C ARG A 118 8.11 -5.72 1.23
N GLY A 119 8.66 -4.55 1.43
CA GLY A 119 10.04 -4.39 1.85
C GLY A 119 10.21 -3.15 2.71
N TYR A 120 11.33 -3.09 3.43
CA TYR A 120 11.72 -1.86 4.12
C TYR A 120 11.99 -0.75 3.10
N GLU A 121 11.51 0.46 3.36
CA GLU A 121 11.77 1.61 2.48
C GLU A 121 13.29 1.88 2.42
N ARG A 122 13.94 1.84 3.60
CA ARG A 122 15.33 2.24 3.82
C ARG A 122 16.10 1.24 4.68
N GLU A 123 17.42 1.47 4.79
CA GLU A 123 18.34 0.59 5.51
C GLU A 123 18.15 0.62 7.03
N ASP A 124 17.64 1.72 7.57
CA ASP A 124 17.29 1.87 8.99
C ASP A 124 16.12 0.97 9.43
N ARG A 125 15.36 0.44 8.46
CA ARG A 125 14.24 -0.49 8.65
C ARG A 125 13.11 0.09 9.53
N GLU A 126 12.95 1.41 9.53
CA GLU A 126 11.90 2.08 10.33
C GLU A 126 10.49 1.95 9.73
N SER A 127 10.40 1.89 8.40
CA SER A 127 9.16 1.83 7.64
C SER A 127 9.17 0.69 6.62
N THR A 128 8.00 0.11 6.35
CA THR A 128 7.82 -0.79 5.21
C THR A 128 6.84 -0.22 4.20
N GLU A 129 7.07 -0.54 2.94
CA GLU A 129 6.16 -0.26 1.85
C GLU A 129 5.80 -1.57 1.15
N THR A 130 4.59 -1.60 0.60
CA THR A 130 4.09 -2.67 -0.24
C THR A 130 3.87 -2.13 -1.65
N ILE A 131 4.45 -2.81 -2.64
CA ILE A 131 4.31 -2.50 -4.05
C ILE A 131 3.43 -3.57 -4.70
N LEU A 132 2.30 -3.15 -5.26
CA LEU A 132 1.38 -4.01 -6.02
C LEU A 132 1.63 -3.79 -7.51
N SER A 133 1.77 -4.86 -8.28
CA SER A 133 1.88 -4.75 -9.74
C SER A 133 0.63 -4.15 -10.36
N GLY A 134 0.71 -3.66 -11.60
CA GLY A 134 -0.45 -3.11 -12.32
C GLY A 134 -1.65 -4.08 -12.39
N LYS A 135 -1.37 -5.37 -12.57
CA LYS A 135 -2.42 -6.41 -12.57
C LYS A 135 -3.08 -6.57 -11.20
N VAL A 136 -2.32 -6.51 -10.11
CA VAL A 136 -2.88 -6.60 -8.75
C VAL A 136 -3.64 -5.32 -8.40
N ALA A 137 -3.07 -4.15 -8.72
CA ALA A 137 -3.71 -2.85 -8.50
C ALA A 137 -5.07 -2.73 -9.19
N ALA A 138 -5.19 -3.21 -10.44
CA ALA A 138 -6.44 -3.20 -11.19
C ALA A 138 -7.57 -4.07 -10.57
N ARG A 139 -7.23 -5.01 -9.68
CA ARG A 139 -8.19 -5.82 -8.91
C ARG A 139 -8.39 -5.32 -7.48
N ALA A 140 -7.60 -4.34 -7.05
CA ALA A 140 -7.64 -3.80 -5.72
C ALA A 140 -8.86 -2.88 -5.54
N VAL A 141 -9.34 -2.78 -4.31
CA VAL A 141 -10.42 -1.89 -3.91
C VAL A 141 -9.90 -0.92 -2.87
N ALA A 142 -10.12 0.37 -3.09
CA ALA A 142 -9.88 1.43 -2.12
C ALA A 142 -11.19 1.82 -1.42
N ILE A 143 -11.13 2.00 -0.11
CA ILE A 143 -12.17 2.72 0.65
C ILE A 143 -11.54 3.88 1.40
N PRO A 144 -12.26 4.98 1.65
CA PRO A 144 -11.74 6.05 2.50
C PRO A 144 -11.30 5.53 3.87
N SER A 145 -10.23 6.09 4.42
CA SER A 145 -9.80 5.89 5.82
C SER A 145 -10.57 6.83 6.75
N THR A 146 -10.75 6.45 8.02
CA THR A 146 -11.22 7.39 9.06
C THR A 146 -10.08 8.18 9.71
N ILE A 147 -8.81 7.83 9.44
CA ILE A 147 -7.63 8.54 9.93
C ILE A 147 -7.61 9.95 9.37
N LYS A 148 -7.46 10.93 10.26
CA LYS A 148 -7.32 12.34 9.88
C LYS A 148 -5.85 12.71 9.82
N VAL A 149 -5.48 13.41 8.76
CA VAL A 149 -4.12 13.89 8.53
C VAL A 149 -4.07 15.40 8.79
N ASP A 150 -3.09 15.86 9.58
CA ASP A 150 -2.74 17.27 9.73
C ASP A 150 -2.10 17.76 8.44
N GLN A 151 -2.67 18.83 7.93
CA GLN A 151 -2.29 19.42 6.66
C GLN A 151 -1.39 20.63 6.86
N ARG A 152 -1.03 20.97 8.11
CA ARG A 152 -0.15 22.09 8.45
C ARG A 152 1.35 21.74 8.34
N PHE A 153 1.71 20.46 8.45
CA PHE A 153 3.12 20.02 8.55
C PHE A 153 3.48 18.85 7.62
N GLY A 154 2.88 18.79 6.43
CA GLY A 154 3.31 17.81 5.42
C GLY A 154 2.82 16.38 5.65
N GLY A 155 1.73 16.18 6.40
CA GLY A 155 1.02 14.91 6.42
C GLY A 155 1.08 14.12 7.72
N ASP A 156 1.20 14.75 8.89
CA ASP A 156 1.17 14.02 10.16
C ASP A 156 -0.21 13.47 10.50
N ILE A 157 -0.31 12.33 11.18
CA ILE A 157 -1.62 11.83 11.65
C ILE A 157 -2.06 12.62 12.89
N THR A 158 -3.29 13.16 12.84
CA THR A 158 -3.91 13.90 13.96
C THR A 158 -4.85 13.05 14.81
N ASP A 159 -5.37 11.98 14.22
CA ASP A 159 -6.29 11.07 14.88
C ASP A 159 -6.19 9.69 14.21
N TYR A 160 -5.75 8.69 14.97
CA TYR A 160 -5.79 7.28 14.57
C TYR A 160 -6.79 6.55 15.47
N PRO A 161 -8.06 6.45 15.06
CA PRO A 161 -9.07 5.83 15.89
C PRO A 161 -8.73 4.35 16.13
N GLY A 162 -8.70 3.88 17.39
CA GLY A 162 -8.36 2.49 17.71
C GLY A 162 -9.32 1.44 17.10
N ALA A 163 -10.47 1.86 16.55
CA ALA A 163 -11.33 0.99 15.76
C ALA A 163 -10.81 0.75 14.34
N GLU A 164 -10.00 1.65 13.78
CA GLU A 164 -9.33 1.49 12.49
C GLU A 164 -8.00 0.73 12.64
N GLU A 165 -7.27 0.98 13.71
CA GLU A 165 -6.05 0.24 14.08
C GLU A 165 -6.30 -1.28 14.10
N ARG A 166 -7.33 -1.74 14.82
CA ARG A 166 -7.72 -3.16 14.90
C ARG A 166 -8.09 -3.80 13.55
N ARG A 167 -8.41 -3.00 12.54
CA ARG A 167 -8.80 -3.47 11.21
C ARG A 167 -7.70 -3.29 10.17
N SER A 168 -6.61 -2.64 10.56
CA SER A 168 -5.51 -2.27 9.66
C SER A 168 -4.27 -3.12 9.90
N THR A 169 -4.42 -4.29 10.53
CA THR A 169 -3.38 -5.33 10.46
C THR A 169 -3.27 -5.79 9.00
N PRO A 170 -2.16 -5.50 8.31
CA PRO A 170 -1.97 -5.94 6.94
C PRO A 170 -1.80 -7.47 6.92
N ALA A 171 -2.10 -8.10 5.79
CA ALA A 171 -1.70 -9.49 5.58
C ALA A 171 -0.20 -9.64 5.87
N SER A 172 0.19 -10.58 6.74
CA SER A 172 1.57 -11.05 6.81
C SER A 172 1.80 -11.97 5.60
N GLY A 173 2.83 -11.71 4.80
CA GLY A 173 3.23 -12.55 3.66
C GLY A 173 3.60 -14.00 4.02
N THR A 174 3.47 -14.38 5.29
CA THR A 174 3.57 -15.75 5.77
C THR A 174 2.47 -16.01 6.79
N ASP A 175 1.51 -16.84 6.45
CA ASP A 175 0.77 -17.62 7.44
C ASP A 175 1.71 -18.74 7.92
N SER A 176 2.77 -18.35 8.64
CA SER A 176 3.70 -19.25 9.33
C SER A 176 3.08 -19.78 10.64
N ALA A 177 1.75 -19.90 10.69
CA ALA A 177 0.98 -20.50 11.77
C ALA A 177 0.90 -22.05 11.68
N TRP A 178 1.70 -22.69 10.83
CA TRP A 178 1.91 -24.14 10.83
C TRP A 178 3.34 -24.50 11.25
N ARG A 179 3.70 -24.17 12.48
CA ARG A 179 4.72 -24.88 13.27
C ARG A 179 4.28 -24.96 14.72
N ARG A 180 3.34 -25.87 14.99
CA ARG A 180 3.44 -26.88 16.04
C ARG A 180 2.33 -27.91 15.87
#